data_AF-A0A821E4M1-F1
#
_entry.id   AF-A0A821E4M1-F1
#
_cell.length_a   1.000
_cell.length_b   1.000
_cell.length_c   1.000
_cell.angle_alpha   90.00
_cell.angle_beta   90.00
_cell.angle_gamma   90.00
#
_symmetry.space_group_name_H-M   'P 1'
#
loop_
_entity.id
_entity.type
_entity.pdbx_description
1 polymer ?
#
loop_
_entity_poly.entity_id
_entity_poly.type
_entity_poly.pdbx_seq_one_letter_code
_entity_poly.pdbx_strand_id
1 'polypeptide(L)'
;MNFGLRMEELIFKLADTHLFFNDLEECDQVNIDDTSSDDNGQDLSNYNFSTDGFNSSSSSSNVSNTVRGGVDWMRKLAFRYRRIKDIFNTYRMDTQSLLGQQKYEELLQLRLDIESFTGSWLTLASKALNIIKQRKNCINVLVTTCPLVQGLSKILLHGLGDLFDIENVYSATKIGRENCFERIHTRFGRKPTYVVIGDGRDEEIAAKQLNWPFWRINEHQNLTALVHALDWQFL
;
A
#
# COMPACT_ATOMS: atom_id res chain seq x y z
N MET A 1 -13.38 -19.56 14.98
CA MET A 1 -12.03 -19.00 14.84
C MET A 1 -12.15 -17.61 14.27
N ASN A 2 -11.58 -16.59 14.91
CA ASN A 2 -11.69 -15.20 14.45
C ASN A 2 -10.34 -14.71 13.86
N PHE A 3 -9.89 -15.35 12.78
CA PHE A 3 -8.61 -15.02 12.14
C PHE A 3 -8.62 -13.61 11.55
N GLY A 4 -9.75 -13.20 10.97
CA GLY A 4 -9.94 -11.86 10.41
C GLY A 4 -9.72 -10.76 11.45
N LEU A 5 -10.38 -10.84 12.60
CA LEU A 5 -10.21 -9.85 13.66
C LEU A 5 -8.77 -9.80 14.19
N ARG A 6 -8.13 -10.96 14.40
CA ARG A 6 -6.73 -11.00 14.86
C ARG A 6 -5.78 -10.34 13.86
N MET A 7 -5.99 -10.55 12.57
CA MET A 7 -5.19 -9.91 11.52
C MET A 7 -5.46 -8.41 11.47
N GLU A 8 -6.73 -8.01 11.57
CA GLU A 8 -7.15 -6.61 11.61
C GLU A 8 -6.52 -5.86 12.79
N GLU A 9 -6.55 -6.43 13.99
CA GLU A 9 -5.89 -5.88 15.18
C GLU A 9 -4.38 -5.66 14.95
N LEU A 10 -3.69 -6.61 14.31
CA LEU A 10 -2.27 -6.45 13.96
C LEU A 10 -2.05 -5.33 12.93
N ILE A 11 -2.92 -5.22 11.92
CA ILE A 11 -2.85 -4.19 10.88
C ILE A 11 -2.97 -2.80 11.50
N PHE A 12 -4.01 -2.56 12.31
CA PHE A 12 -4.21 -1.28 12.99
C PHE A 12 -3.08 -0.98 13.95
N LYS A 13 -2.65 -1.96 14.76
CA LYS A 13 -1.54 -1.76 15.69
C LYS A 13 -0.24 -1.39 14.99
N LEU A 14 0.10 -2.03 13.87
CA LEU A 14 1.29 -1.66 13.09
C LEU A 14 1.13 -0.23 12.54
N ALA A 15 -0.03 0.08 11.95
CA ALA A 15 -0.33 1.39 11.38
C ALA A 15 -0.18 2.51 12.42
N ASP A 16 -0.77 2.34 13.60
CA ASP A 16 -0.71 3.29 14.71
C ASP A 16 0.70 3.46 15.26
N THR A 17 1.38 2.34 15.51
CA THR A 17 2.66 2.35 16.25
C THR A 17 3.80 2.86 15.37
N HIS A 18 3.78 2.54 14.08
CA HIS A 18 4.94 2.75 13.20
C HIS A 18 4.68 3.68 12.03
N LEU A 19 3.43 3.84 11.59
CA LEU A 19 3.12 4.52 10.33
C LEU A 19 2.19 5.73 10.51
N PHE A 20 2.18 6.34 11.70
CA PHE A 20 1.49 7.60 11.99
C PHE A 20 -0.01 7.58 11.66
N PHE A 21 -0.69 6.44 11.75
CA PHE A 21 -2.08 6.31 11.32
C PHE A 21 -3.01 7.34 11.98
N ASN A 22 -2.93 7.52 13.31
CA ASN A 22 -3.70 8.53 14.03
C ASN A 22 -3.46 9.97 13.55
N ASP A 23 -2.22 10.31 13.15
CA ASP A 23 -1.93 11.65 12.60
C ASP A 23 -2.53 11.78 11.20
N LEU A 24 -2.50 10.71 10.40
CA LEU A 24 -2.77 10.74 8.97
C LEU A 24 -4.22 10.39 8.59
N GLU A 25 -5.05 9.93 9.52
CA GLU A 25 -6.42 9.43 9.24
C GLU A 25 -7.25 10.41 8.39
N GLU A 26 -7.30 11.68 8.79
CA GLU A 26 -8.08 12.72 8.10
C GLU A 26 -7.37 13.28 6.85
N CYS A 27 -6.07 13.07 6.73
CA CYS A 27 -5.25 13.61 5.64
C CYS A 27 -4.56 12.53 4.79
N ASP A 28 -5.15 11.33 4.74
CA ASP A 28 -4.61 10.21 3.96
C ASP A 28 -4.39 10.57 2.48
N GLN A 29 -3.36 10.00 1.87
CA GLN A 29 -2.93 10.28 0.51
C GLN A 29 -3.19 9.09 -0.40
N VAL A 30 -3.28 9.34 -1.71
CA VAL A 30 -3.48 8.28 -2.70
C VAL A 30 -2.18 7.52 -2.93
N ASN A 31 -1.04 8.21 -2.95
CA ASN A 31 0.28 7.62 -3.15
C ASN A 31 1.30 8.22 -2.17
N ILE A 32 2.34 7.43 -1.86
CA ILE A 32 3.40 7.79 -0.90
C ILE A 32 4.12 9.10 -1.26
N ASP A 33 4.20 9.44 -2.54
CA ASP A 33 4.94 10.62 -3.02
C ASP A 33 4.05 11.86 -3.26
N ASP A 34 2.75 11.81 -2.93
CA ASP A 34 1.79 12.90 -3.20
C ASP A 34 2.12 14.22 -2.51
N THR A 35 2.87 14.16 -1.41
CA THR A 35 3.28 15.32 -0.60
C THR A 35 4.77 15.66 -0.73
N SER A 36 5.48 14.96 -1.63
CA SER A 36 6.93 15.08 -1.77
C SER A 36 7.42 16.47 -2.18
N SER A 37 6.58 17.27 -2.85
CA SER A 37 6.91 18.65 -3.25
C SER A 37 7.05 19.63 -2.08
N ASP A 38 6.42 19.32 -0.95
CA ASP A 38 6.44 20.16 0.26
C ASP A 38 7.59 19.79 1.21
N ASP A 39 8.27 18.67 0.91
CA ASP A 39 9.45 18.21 1.64
C ASP A 39 10.69 19.01 1.26
N ASN A 40 11.48 19.40 2.26
CA ASN A 40 12.74 20.13 2.06
C ASN A 40 13.99 19.22 2.08
N GLY A 41 13.81 17.90 2.19
CA GLY A 41 14.90 16.93 2.21
C GLY A 41 15.73 16.92 3.50
N GLN A 42 15.25 17.55 4.58
CA GLN A 42 16.01 17.52 5.84
C GLN A 42 16.12 16.09 6.38
N ASP A 43 17.21 15.80 7.07
CA ASP A 43 17.38 14.54 7.79
C ASP A 43 16.33 14.41 8.90
N LEU A 44 15.64 13.27 8.94
CA LEU A 44 14.59 12.97 9.91
C LEU A 44 15.07 12.05 11.03
N SER A 45 16.35 11.66 11.05
CA SER A 45 16.90 10.74 12.06
C SER A 45 16.69 11.21 13.51
N ASN A 46 16.80 12.53 13.73
CA ASN A 46 16.60 13.18 15.04
C ASN A 46 15.32 14.03 15.10
N TYR A 47 14.44 13.92 14.09
CA TYR A 47 13.20 14.68 14.05
C TYR A 47 12.16 14.09 15.02
N ASN A 48 11.62 14.91 15.92
CA ASN A 48 10.64 14.44 16.89
C ASN A 48 9.20 14.70 16.42
N PHE A 49 8.60 13.69 15.79
CA PHE A 49 7.22 13.74 15.30
C PHE A 49 6.18 13.94 16.42
N SER A 50 6.45 13.51 17.65
CA SER A 50 5.49 13.58 18.76
C SER A 50 5.27 15.00 19.30
N THR A 51 6.25 15.89 19.09
CA THR A 51 6.23 17.27 19.62
C THR A 51 6.29 18.33 18.52
N ASP A 52 6.15 17.94 17.26
CA ASP A 52 6.26 18.87 16.13
C ASP A 52 5.03 19.76 15.91
N GLY A 53 3.94 19.54 16.65
CA GLY A 53 2.72 20.35 16.56
C GLY A 53 1.92 20.12 15.28
N PHE A 54 2.02 18.94 14.67
CA PHE A 54 1.22 18.59 13.49
C PHE A 54 -0.30 18.69 13.76
N ASN A 55 -0.78 18.06 14.83
CA ASN A 55 -2.22 18.01 15.17
C ASN A 55 -2.79 19.31 15.75
N SER A 56 -1.93 20.21 16.28
CA SER A 56 -2.40 21.54 16.73
C SER A 56 -2.73 22.47 15.56
N SER A 57 -2.13 22.21 14.39
CA SER A 57 -2.27 23.02 13.18
C SER A 57 -3.55 22.70 12.39
N SER A 58 -4.09 21.48 12.52
CA SER A 58 -5.35 21.06 11.86
C SER A 58 -6.60 21.58 12.59
N SER A 59 -6.46 21.95 13.86
CA SER A 59 -7.57 22.39 14.73
C SER A 59 -7.76 23.91 14.79
N SER A 60 -6.88 24.70 14.15
CA SER A 60 -6.91 26.16 14.23
C SER A 60 -7.64 26.80 13.04
N SER A 61 -8.96 26.89 13.14
CA SER A 61 -9.83 27.75 12.35
C SER A 61 -9.68 29.26 12.68
N ASN A 62 -8.45 29.73 12.92
CA ASN A 62 -8.18 31.15 13.21
C ASN A 62 -7.46 31.84 12.05
N VAL A 63 -8.16 32.82 11.50
CA VAL A 63 -8.06 33.39 10.14
C VAL A 63 -6.91 34.41 9.96
N SER A 64 -5.89 34.46 10.83
CA SER A 64 -4.90 35.55 10.82
C SER A 64 -3.45 35.19 10.43
N ASN A 65 -3.11 33.90 10.22
CA ASN A 65 -1.76 33.45 9.83
C ASN A 65 -1.76 32.40 8.68
N THR A 66 -2.82 32.40 7.88
CA THR A 66 -3.30 31.28 7.04
C THR A 66 -2.30 30.70 6.04
N VAL A 67 -1.38 31.49 5.48
CA VAL A 67 -0.45 30.97 4.44
C VAL A 67 0.75 30.25 5.05
N ARG A 68 1.37 30.81 6.09
CA ARG A 68 2.57 30.20 6.71
C ARG A 68 2.23 28.94 7.51
N GLY A 69 1.07 28.91 8.17
CA GLY A 69 0.61 27.72 8.90
C GLY A 69 0.32 26.54 7.97
N GLY A 70 -0.30 26.79 6.81
CA GLY A 70 -0.55 25.75 5.80
C GLY A 70 0.73 25.17 5.22
N VAL A 71 1.72 26.02 4.89
CA VAL A 71 3.01 25.56 4.35
C VAL A 71 3.79 24.72 5.36
N ASP A 72 3.82 25.12 6.63
CA ASP A 72 4.48 24.35 7.69
C ASP A 72 3.79 23.01 7.94
N TRP A 73 2.45 22.99 7.95
CA TRP A 73 1.68 21.76 8.09
C TRP A 73 1.90 20.80 6.92
N MET A 74 1.87 21.28 5.68
CA MET A 74 2.15 20.47 4.48
C MET A 74 3.55 19.85 4.52
N ARG A 75 4.55 20.60 5.01
CA ARG A 75 5.90 20.06 5.19
C ARG A 75 5.95 18.94 6.23
N LYS A 76 5.25 19.10 7.37
CA LYS A 76 5.16 18.06 8.41
C LYS A 76 4.40 16.82 7.94
N LEU A 77 3.41 16.99 7.07
CA LEU A 77 2.73 15.90 6.38
C LEU A 77 3.71 15.14 5.48
N ALA A 78 4.48 15.86 4.66
CA ALA A 78 5.49 15.28 3.80
C ALA A 78 6.56 14.48 4.57
N PHE A 79 7.01 14.98 5.72
CA PHE A 79 7.95 14.25 6.58
C PHE A 79 7.41 12.92 7.07
N ARG A 80 6.11 12.84 7.43
CA ARG A 80 5.48 11.59 7.87
C ARG A 80 5.45 10.58 6.72
N TYR A 81 5.06 10.98 5.52
CA TYR A 81 5.05 10.10 4.36
C TYR A 81 6.46 9.67 3.93
N ARG A 82 7.45 10.57 3.94
CA ARG A 82 8.85 10.17 3.71
C ARG A 82 9.34 9.20 4.78
N ARG A 83 8.99 9.42 6.05
CA ARG A 83 9.36 8.50 7.13
C ARG A 83 8.68 7.14 6.98
N ILE A 84 7.43 7.09 6.56
CA ILE A 84 6.73 5.84 6.21
C ILE A 84 7.46 5.13 5.07
N LYS A 85 7.89 5.87 4.04
CA LYS A 85 8.67 5.35 2.92
C LYS A 85 9.98 4.70 3.39
N ASP A 86 10.72 5.37 4.28
CA ASP A 86 11.94 4.84 4.88
C ASP A 86 11.69 3.57 5.70
N ILE A 87 10.66 3.58 6.55
CA ILE A 87 10.27 2.42 7.37
C ILE A 87 9.90 1.24 6.48
N PHE A 88 9.02 1.45 5.50
CA PHE A 88 8.61 0.39 4.59
C PHE A 88 9.81 -0.20 3.86
N ASN A 89 10.66 0.63 3.25
CA ASN A 89 11.83 0.14 2.51
C ASN A 89 12.86 -0.56 3.40
N THR A 90 13.00 -0.13 4.65
CA THR A 90 13.90 -0.78 5.62
C THR A 90 13.38 -2.16 6.04
N TYR A 91 12.07 -2.28 6.27
CA TYR A 91 11.48 -3.46 6.93
C TYR A 91 10.65 -4.36 6.00
N ARG A 92 10.49 -4.04 4.72
CA ARG A 92 9.69 -4.84 3.77
C ARG A 92 10.14 -6.29 3.59
N MET A 93 11.39 -6.59 3.93
CA MET A 93 11.98 -7.93 3.96
C MET A 93 12.25 -8.47 5.36
N ASP A 94 12.10 -7.63 6.40
CA ASP A 94 12.43 -7.95 7.79
C ASP A 94 11.37 -7.35 8.73
N THR A 95 10.13 -7.82 8.57
CA THR A 95 9.00 -7.40 9.40
C THR A 95 9.22 -7.79 10.88
N GLN A 96 10.10 -8.76 11.17
CA GLN A 96 10.44 -9.16 12.54
C GLN A 96 11.12 -8.02 13.30
N SER A 97 12.09 -7.34 12.68
CA SER A 97 12.75 -6.19 13.31
C SER A 97 11.82 -5.00 13.54
N LEU A 98 10.75 -4.88 12.75
CA LEU A 98 9.73 -3.84 12.94
C LEU A 98 8.77 -4.17 14.10
N LEU A 99 8.27 -5.41 14.14
CA LEU A 99 7.25 -5.85 15.11
C LEU A 99 7.82 -6.25 16.48
N GLY A 100 9.08 -6.69 16.51
CA GLY A 100 9.68 -7.40 17.63
C GLY A 100 9.30 -8.89 17.67
N GLN A 101 10.14 -9.67 18.35
CA GLN A 101 10.09 -11.14 18.36
C GLN A 101 8.69 -11.71 18.67
N GLN A 102 8.11 -11.30 19.80
CA GLN A 102 6.85 -11.87 20.28
C GLN A 102 5.70 -11.64 19.30
N LYS A 103 5.57 -10.42 18.76
CA LYS A 103 4.50 -10.09 17.81
C LYS A 103 4.73 -10.72 16.44
N TYR A 104 5.98 -10.90 16.03
CA TYR A 104 6.31 -11.63 14.82
C TYR A 104 5.94 -13.12 14.91
N GLU A 105 6.18 -13.77 16.06
CA GLU A 105 5.75 -15.17 16.29
C GLU A 105 4.22 -15.32 16.26
N GLU A 106 3.49 -14.39 16.89
CA GLU A 106 2.02 -14.35 16.82
C GLU A 106 1.52 -14.19 15.37
N LEU A 107 2.16 -13.32 14.58
CA LEU A 107 1.86 -13.11 13.16
C LEU A 107 2.13 -14.39 12.35
N LEU A 108 3.27 -15.05 12.57
CA LEU A 108 3.64 -16.26 11.83
C LEU A 108 2.62 -17.38 12.07
N GLN A 109 2.23 -17.61 13.33
CA GLN A 109 1.20 -18.60 13.63
C GLN A 109 -0.13 -18.25 12.99
N LEU A 110 -0.55 -16.97 13.05
CA LEU A 110 -1.78 -16.52 12.42
C LEU A 110 -1.76 -16.70 10.89
N ARG A 111 -0.63 -16.42 10.23
CA ARG A 111 -0.46 -16.63 8.78
C ARG A 111 -0.57 -18.10 8.42
N LEU A 112 0.03 -19.00 9.21
CA LEU A 112 -0.08 -20.45 8.99
C LEU A 112 -1.54 -20.91 9.11
N ASP A 113 -2.26 -20.44 10.13
CA ASP A 113 -3.68 -20.76 10.32
C ASP A 113 -4.54 -20.25 9.15
N ILE A 114 -4.28 -19.02 8.67
CA ILE A 114 -4.97 -18.42 7.52
C ILE A 114 -4.65 -19.16 6.22
N GLU A 115 -3.38 -19.51 5.98
CA GLU A 115 -3.00 -20.28 4.78
C GLU A 115 -3.70 -21.64 4.74
N SER A 116 -3.75 -22.34 5.88
CA SER A 116 -4.48 -23.60 6.00
C SER A 116 -5.98 -23.42 5.75
N PHE A 117 -6.58 -22.37 6.34
CA PHE A 117 -8.00 -22.07 6.19
C PHE A 117 -8.38 -21.66 4.75
N THR A 118 -7.50 -20.93 4.07
CA THR A 118 -7.75 -20.39 2.71
C THR A 118 -7.27 -21.31 1.59
N GLY A 119 -6.77 -22.51 1.91
CA GLY A 119 -6.24 -23.43 0.90
C GLY A 119 -5.06 -22.84 0.13
N SER A 120 -4.14 -22.18 0.84
CA SER A 120 -2.92 -21.58 0.29
C SER A 120 -3.16 -20.48 -0.75
N TRP A 121 -4.24 -19.69 -0.59
CA TRP A 121 -4.58 -18.62 -1.52
C TRP A 121 -3.46 -17.59 -1.69
N LEU A 122 -2.86 -17.13 -0.58
CA LEU A 122 -1.79 -16.14 -0.64
C LEU A 122 -0.53 -16.72 -1.27
N THR A 123 -0.19 -17.98 -0.97
CA THR A 123 0.93 -18.68 -1.62
C THR A 123 0.75 -18.72 -3.13
N LEU A 124 -0.45 -19.05 -3.62
CA LEU A 124 -0.73 -19.11 -5.05
C LEU A 124 -0.67 -17.73 -5.71
N ALA A 125 -1.28 -16.71 -5.09
CA ALA A 125 -1.20 -15.32 -5.57
C ALA A 125 0.25 -14.79 -5.59
N SER A 126 1.01 -15.10 -4.54
CA SER A 126 2.42 -14.72 -4.43
C SER A 126 3.28 -15.36 -5.51
N LYS A 127 2.93 -16.56 -5.99
CA LYS A 127 3.63 -17.19 -7.13
C LYS A 127 3.49 -16.35 -8.40
N ALA A 128 2.28 -15.88 -8.73
CA ALA A 128 2.05 -15.00 -9.88
C ALA A 128 2.84 -13.68 -9.75
N LEU A 129 2.75 -13.03 -8.59
CA LEU A 129 3.47 -11.77 -8.31
C LEU A 129 4.99 -11.93 -8.42
N ASN A 130 5.55 -13.06 -7.95
CA ASN A 130 6.97 -13.36 -8.06
C ASN A 130 7.42 -13.55 -9.52
N ILE A 131 6.64 -14.26 -10.33
CA ILE A 131 6.95 -14.42 -11.77
C ILE A 131 7.01 -13.05 -12.45
N ILE A 132 6.06 -12.15 -12.14
CA ILE A 132 6.04 -10.79 -12.65
C ILE A 132 7.28 -10.02 -12.19
N LYS A 133 7.61 -10.05 -10.89
CA LYS A 133 8.77 -9.33 -10.32
C LYS A 133 10.11 -9.77 -10.93
N GLN A 134 10.25 -11.04 -11.30
CA GLN A 134 11.48 -11.57 -11.90
C GLN A 134 11.66 -11.18 -13.38
N ARG A 135 10.62 -10.69 -14.06
CA ARG A 135 10.68 -10.28 -15.46
C ARG A 135 11.16 -8.84 -15.59
N LYS A 136 12.18 -8.63 -16.44
CA LYS A 136 12.80 -7.31 -16.65
C LYS A 136 11.85 -6.21 -17.12
N ASN A 137 10.77 -6.56 -17.82
CA ASN A 137 9.86 -5.60 -18.46
C ASN A 137 8.45 -5.63 -17.84
N CYS A 138 8.30 -6.23 -16.66
CA CYS A 138 7.01 -6.28 -15.96
C CYS A 138 7.15 -5.64 -14.58
N ILE A 139 6.06 -5.03 -14.11
CA ILE A 139 6.01 -4.32 -12.84
C ILE A 139 4.69 -4.67 -12.16
N ASN A 140 4.75 -4.99 -10.87
CA ASN A 140 3.56 -5.10 -10.03
C ASN A 140 3.14 -3.70 -9.55
N VAL A 141 1.86 -3.38 -9.72
CA VAL A 141 1.22 -2.16 -9.22
C VAL A 141 -0.01 -2.57 -8.43
N LEU A 142 -0.18 -2.05 -7.21
CA LEU A 142 -1.32 -2.35 -6.35
C LEU A 142 -2.25 -1.15 -6.30
N VAL A 143 -3.53 -1.39 -6.56
CA VAL A 143 -4.61 -0.42 -6.30
C VAL A 143 -5.56 -1.05 -5.28
N THR A 144 -5.75 -0.40 -4.13
CA THR A 144 -6.57 -0.91 -3.01
C THR A 144 -7.61 0.11 -2.57
N THR A 145 -8.76 -0.32 -2.05
CA THR A 145 -9.76 0.57 -1.44
C THR A 145 -9.48 0.89 0.03
N CYS A 146 -8.38 0.36 0.59
CA CYS A 146 -7.92 0.71 1.94
C CYS A 146 -7.21 2.08 1.94
N PRO A 147 -7.34 2.89 3.01
CA PRO A 147 -6.43 3.98 3.28
C PRO A 147 -4.97 3.57 3.09
N LEU A 148 -4.13 4.45 2.55
CA LEU A 148 -2.79 4.09 2.10
C LEU A 148 -1.96 3.47 3.22
N VAL A 149 -1.95 4.10 4.40
CA VAL A 149 -1.21 3.61 5.58
C VAL A 149 -1.62 2.18 5.95
N GLN A 150 -2.93 1.90 5.99
CA GLN A 150 -3.45 0.55 6.27
C GLN A 150 -3.11 -0.44 5.16
N GLY A 151 -3.14 -0.01 3.90
CA GLY A 151 -2.72 -0.80 2.75
C GLY A 151 -1.25 -1.22 2.87
N LEU A 152 -0.36 -0.31 3.26
CA LEU A 152 1.05 -0.60 3.49
C LEU A 152 1.26 -1.57 4.67
N SER A 153 0.52 -1.38 5.78
CA SER A 153 0.52 -2.34 6.89
C SER A 153 0.12 -3.74 6.45
N LYS A 154 -0.92 -3.88 5.62
CA LYS A 154 -1.35 -5.16 5.06
C LYS A 154 -0.24 -5.81 4.22
N ILE A 155 0.42 -5.05 3.34
CA ILE A 155 1.51 -5.56 2.51
C ILE A 155 2.64 -6.12 3.39
N LEU A 156 3.06 -5.40 4.43
CA LEU A 156 4.11 -5.84 5.35
C LEU A 156 3.73 -7.10 6.12
N LEU A 157 2.52 -7.15 6.68
CA LEU A 157 2.06 -8.27 7.51
C LEU A 157 1.78 -9.54 6.69
N HIS A 158 1.33 -9.39 5.44
CA HIS A 158 1.17 -10.52 4.52
C HIS A 158 2.48 -10.95 3.84
N GLY A 159 3.61 -10.30 4.12
CA GLY A 159 4.91 -10.65 3.54
C GLY A 159 4.99 -10.37 2.04
N LEU A 160 4.28 -9.35 1.57
CA LEU A 160 4.25 -8.93 0.16
C LEU A 160 5.19 -7.75 -0.11
N GLY A 161 5.98 -7.32 0.88
CA GLY A 161 6.81 -6.13 0.82
C GLY A 161 7.83 -6.11 -0.31
N ASP A 162 8.45 -7.25 -0.64
CA ASP A 162 9.39 -7.35 -1.78
C ASP A 162 8.73 -7.24 -3.16
N LEU A 163 7.44 -7.61 -3.21
CA LEU A 163 6.71 -7.79 -4.45
C LEU A 163 6.16 -6.49 -4.99
N PHE A 164 6.03 -5.47 -4.12
CA PHE A 164 5.53 -4.14 -4.45
C PHE A 164 6.53 -3.09 -3.97
N ASP A 165 7.10 -2.36 -4.91
CA ASP A 165 7.79 -1.10 -4.57
C ASP A 165 6.73 -0.11 -4.07
N ILE A 166 7.02 0.61 -2.99
CA ILE A 166 6.02 1.42 -2.27
C ILE A 166 5.41 2.52 -3.14
N GLU A 167 6.18 3.04 -4.10
CA GLU A 167 5.70 4.01 -5.08
C GLU A 167 4.64 3.42 -6.01
N ASN A 168 4.56 2.10 -6.14
CA ASN A 168 3.59 1.40 -6.98
C ASN A 168 2.32 0.99 -6.21
N VAL A 169 2.13 1.51 -5.00
CA VAL A 169 0.92 1.31 -4.20
C VAL A 169 0.04 2.55 -4.28
N TYR A 170 -1.24 2.35 -4.61
CA TYR A 170 -2.22 3.42 -4.75
C TYR A 170 -3.47 3.11 -3.91
N SER A 171 -3.87 4.06 -3.06
CA SER A 171 -5.15 4.04 -2.36
C SER A 171 -6.24 4.69 -3.19
N ALA A 172 -7.25 3.90 -3.53
CA ALA A 172 -8.47 4.33 -4.21
C ALA A 172 -9.54 4.86 -3.23
N THR A 173 -9.27 4.94 -1.92
CA THR A 173 -10.27 5.30 -0.90
C THR A 173 -10.93 6.65 -1.17
N LYS A 174 -10.15 7.67 -1.58
CA LYS A 174 -10.66 9.02 -1.82
C LYS A 174 -11.06 9.28 -3.26
N ILE A 175 -10.31 8.73 -4.22
CA ILE A 175 -10.45 9.08 -5.64
C ILE A 175 -11.10 7.99 -6.50
N GLY A 176 -11.29 6.78 -5.96
CA GLY A 176 -11.79 5.63 -6.73
C GLY A 176 -10.74 5.00 -7.65
N ARG A 177 -11.03 3.78 -8.12
CA ARG A 177 -10.08 2.97 -8.90
C ARG A 177 -9.80 3.56 -10.29
N GLU A 178 -10.82 4.10 -10.95
CA GLU A 178 -10.70 4.75 -12.27
C GLU A 178 -9.64 5.85 -12.25
N ASN A 179 -9.72 6.77 -11.28
CA ASN A 179 -8.73 7.85 -11.16
C ASN A 179 -7.34 7.33 -10.76
N CYS A 180 -7.23 6.26 -9.96
CA CYS A 180 -5.94 5.60 -9.73
C CYS A 180 -5.34 5.05 -11.03
N PHE A 181 -6.15 4.41 -11.88
CA PHE A 181 -5.70 3.89 -13.18
C PHE A 181 -5.24 5.01 -14.10
N GLU A 182 -5.93 6.15 -14.16
CA GLU A 182 -5.49 7.31 -14.93
C GLU A 182 -4.15 7.89 -14.42
N ARG A 183 -3.94 7.93 -13.10
CA ARG A 183 -2.65 8.33 -12.52
C ARG A 183 -1.53 7.36 -12.88
N ILE A 184 -1.80 6.06 -12.83
CA ILE A 184 -0.88 5.00 -13.26
C ILE A 184 -0.58 5.12 -14.76
N HIS A 185 -1.59 5.40 -15.59
CA HIS A 185 -1.43 5.61 -17.02
C HIS A 185 -0.56 6.83 -17.32
N THR A 186 -0.79 7.93 -16.60
CA THR A 186 0.01 9.16 -16.70
C THR A 186 1.47 8.92 -16.32
N ARG A 187 1.73 8.10 -15.28
CA ARG A 187 3.08 7.80 -14.81
C ARG A 187 3.86 6.88 -15.75
N PHE A 188 3.25 5.80 -16.22
CA PHE A 188 3.95 4.78 -17.03
C PHE A 188 3.81 4.98 -18.55
N GLY A 189 2.90 5.86 -18.99
CA GLY A 189 2.69 6.25 -20.37
C GLY A 189 1.96 5.20 -21.22
N ARG A 190 1.90 5.42 -22.54
CA ARG A 190 1.09 4.57 -23.45
C ARG A 190 1.79 3.32 -23.96
N LYS A 191 3.08 3.16 -23.67
CA LYS A 191 3.91 2.09 -24.23
C LYS A 191 3.66 0.72 -23.59
N PRO A 192 3.50 0.60 -22.26
CA PRO A 192 3.23 -0.69 -21.62
C PRO A 192 1.83 -1.23 -21.96
N THR A 193 1.68 -2.55 -21.92
CA THR A 193 0.37 -3.19 -21.82
C THR A 193 -0.06 -3.22 -20.36
N TYR A 194 -1.23 -2.66 -20.07
CA TYR A 194 -1.81 -2.70 -18.74
C TYR A 194 -2.76 -3.90 -18.63
N VAL A 195 -2.54 -4.75 -17.64
CA VAL A 195 -3.43 -5.87 -17.32
C VAL A 195 -3.96 -5.66 -15.91
N VAL A 196 -5.27 -5.52 -15.79
CA VAL A 196 -5.93 -5.35 -14.49
C VAL A 196 -6.32 -6.72 -13.97
N ILE A 197 -5.97 -7.01 -12.71
CA ILE A 197 -6.27 -8.28 -12.05
C ILE A 197 -7.07 -7.97 -10.78
N GLY A 198 -8.24 -8.57 -10.63
CA GLY A 198 -9.11 -8.32 -9.48
C GLY A 198 -10.37 -9.17 -9.48
N ASP A 199 -11.14 -9.08 -8.40
CA ASP A 199 -12.39 -9.80 -8.18
C ASP A 199 -13.62 -8.88 -8.34
N GLY A 200 -13.45 -7.59 -8.04
CA GLY A 200 -14.53 -6.62 -8.01
C GLY A 200 -15.02 -6.14 -9.38
N ARG A 201 -16.25 -5.61 -9.37
CA ARG A 201 -16.91 -5.07 -10.57
C ARG A 201 -16.36 -3.69 -10.96
N ASP A 202 -15.95 -2.89 -9.98
CA ASP A 202 -15.54 -1.51 -10.22
C ASP A 202 -14.21 -1.44 -10.99
N GLU A 203 -13.23 -2.28 -10.63
CA GLU A 203 -11.96 -2.41 -11.35
C GLU A 203 -12.15 -2.96 -12.76
N GLU A 204 -13.10 -3.87 -12.98
CA GLU A 204 -13.39 -4.39 -14.32
C GLU A 204 -14.02 -3.31 -15.22
N ILE A 205 -14.98 -2.54 -14.69
CA ILE A 205 -15.60 -1.42 -15.42
C ILE A 205 -14.54 -0.38 -15.79
N ALA A 206 -13.71 0.02 -14.82
CA ALA A 206 -12.63 0.98 -15.05
C ALA A 206 -11.61 0.47 -16.09
N ALA A 207 -11.20 -0.79 -15.99
CA ALA A 207 -10.31 -1.42 -16.98
C ALA A 207 -10.92 -1.39 -18.39
N LYS A 208 -12.22 -1.71 -18.50
CA LYS A 208 -12.93 -1.72 -19.78
C LYS A 208 -13.03 -0.33 -20.41
N GLN A 209 -13.26 0.73 -19.63
CA GLN A 209 -13.26 2.11 -20.12
C GLN A 209 -11.91 2.53 -20.71
N LEU A 210 -10.82 2.06 -20.10
CA LEU A 210 -9.45 2.30 -20.55
C LEU A 210 -8.98 1.35 -21.66
N ASN A 211 -9.82 0.39 -22.08
CA ASN A 211 -9.47 -0.70 -22.99
C ASN A 211 -8.30 -1.56 -22.49
N TRP A 212 -8.18 -1.73 -21.18
CA TRP A 212 -7.18 -2.59 -20.54
C TRP A 212 -7.75 -4.01 -20.35
N PRO A 213 -7.03 -5.07 -20.75
CA PRO A 213 -7.39 -6.43 -20.42
C PRO A 213 -7.66 -6.61 -18.91
N PHE A 214 -8.73 -7.32 -18.58
CA PHE A 214 -9.11 -7.65 -17.21
C PHE A 214 -9.04 -9.16 -16.97
N TRP A 215 -8.28 -9.57 -15.97
CA TRP A 215 -8.19 -10.95 -15.51
C TRP A 215 -8.93 -11.10 -14.18
N ARG A 216 -10.11 -11.71 -14.23
CA ARG A 216 -10.95 -11.89 -13.03
C ARG A 216 -10.41 -12.99 -12.12
N ILE A 217 -10.41 -12.75 -10.82
CA ILE A 217 -10.09 -13.74 -9.79
C ILE A 217 -11.27 -13.91 -8.83
N ASN A 218 -12.06 -14.97 -8.99
CA ASN A 218 -13.16 -15.32 -8.07
C ASN A 218 -12.86 -16.59 -7.27
N GLU A 219 -11.98 -17.45 -7.76
CA GLU A 219 -11.67 -18.78 -7.22
C GLU A 219 -10.21 -19.17 -7.47
N HIS A 220 -9.72 -20.20 -6.75
CA HIS A 220 -8.33 -20.68 -6.86
C HIS A 220 -7.95 -21.11 -8.29
N GLN A 221 -8.89 -21.63 -9.08
CA GLN A 221 -8.61 -21.99 -10.47
C GLN A 221 -8.18 -20.77 -11.30
N ASN A 222 -8.73 -19.57 -11.03
CA ASN A 222 -8.39 -18.38 -11.80
C ASN A 222 -6.95 -17.91 -11.50
N LEU A 223 -6.50 -18.03 -10.25
CA LEU A 223 -5.09 -17.78 -9.89
C LEU A 223 -4.16 -18.83 -10.49
N THR A 224 -4.56 -20.11 -10.48
CA THR A 224 -3.79 -21.18 -11.13
C THR A 224 -3.64 -20.90 -12.63
N ALA A 225 -4.72 -20.51 -13.30
CA ALA A 225 -4.70 -20.14 -14.72
C ALA A 225 -3.82 -18.91 -14.98
N LEU A 226 -3.84 -17.90 -14.09
CA LEU A 226 -2.96 -16.73 -14.18
C LEU A 226 -1.48 -17.14 -14.09
N VAL A 227 -1.13 -17.98 -13.12
CA VAL A 227 0.24 -18.51 -12.97
C VAL A 227 0.67 -19.23 -14.25
N HIS A 228 -0.18 -20.08 -14.82
CA HIS A 228 0.12 -20.75 -16.09
C HIS A 228 0.28 -19.75 -17.24
N ALA A 229 -0.63 -18.79 -17.40
CA ALA A 229 -0.52 -17.79 -18.46
C ALA A 229 0.78 -16.98 -18.35
N LEU A 230 1.18 -16.65 -17.12
CA LEU A 230 2.49 -16.06 -16.85
C LEU A 230 3.60 -17.04 -17.24
N ASP A 231 3.71 -18.24 -16.69
CA ASP A 231 4.80 -19.19 -16.99
C ASP A 231 5.03 -19.40 -18.52
N TRP A 232 3.95 -19.39 -19.31
CA TRP A 232 3.98 -19.60 -20.76
C TRP A 232 4.07 -18.31 -21.60
N GLN A 233 4.25 -17.14 -20.96
CA GLN A 233 4.39 -15.82 -21.59
C GLN A 233 3.17 -15.41 -22.45
N PHE A 234 1.97 -15.85 -22.06
CA PHE A 234 0.71 -15.37 -22.65
C PHE A 234 0.28 -14.01 -22.06
N LEU A 235 0.89 -13.61 -20.95
CA LEU A 235 0.78 -12.30 -20.29
C LEU A 235 2.18 -11.73 -20.04
#